data_AF-A0A1G3A6H3-F1
#
_entry.id   AF-A0A1G3A6H3-F1
#
_cell.length_a   1.000
_cell.length_b   1.000
_cell.length_c   1.000
_cell.angle_alpha   90.00
_cell.angle_beta   90.00
_cell.angle_gamma   90.00
#
_symmetry.space_group_name_H-M   'P 1'
#
loop_
_entity.id
_entity.type
_entity.pdbx_description
1 polymer ?
#
loop_
_entity_poly.entity_id
_entity_poly.type
_entity_poly.pdbx_seq_one_letter_code
_entity_poly.pdbx_strand_id
1 'polypeptide(L)'
;MNSYSCPRCGKYDIATFFESELSNVLKKDNKKIAALSHWIRLKHESISKEIPTEGFQKNPITLNQELVENIIKNPPPSLAEQANNFVLWLGNTSAPAEEVIVESNTHQAIMGAKTPKEFHFVLSHLSDDRLRVEIQTSRFLIADLTHENAGAYWEAGYAEGLGKPVIYTCEKAKFEEQKTHFDTNHHLTVKWDVDNPSEAAKELKATIRATLPGEAKLTDE
;
A
#
# COMPACT_ATOMS: atom_id res chain seq x y z
N MET A 1 35.40 -12.15 7.60
CA MET A 1 34.03 -11.59 7.61
C MET A 1 33.14 -12.56 6.87
N ASN A 2 31.88 -12.66 7.28
CA ASN A 2 30.89 -13.53 6.65
C ASN A 2 29.88 -12.68 5.90
N SER A 3 29.60 -13.01 4.64
CA SER A 3 28.75 -12.22 3.74
C SER A 3 27.32 -12.75 3.74
N TYR A 4 26.36 -11.83 3.77
CA TYR A 4 24.92 -12.13 3.79
C TYR A 4 24.19 -11.36 2.71
N SER A 5 23.18 -12.02 2.14
CA SER A 5 22.21 -11.42 1.21
C SER A 5 20.83 -11.54 1.82
N CYS A 6 20.33 -10.45 2.41
CA CYS A 6 19.01 -10.44 3.02
C CYS A 6 17.99 -9.83 2.06
N PRO A 7 16.86 -10.50 1.75
CA PRO A 7 15.83 -9.94 0.86
C PRO A 7 15.21 -8.65 1.41
N ARG A 8 15.19 -8.49 2.74
CA ARG A 8 14.67 -7.31 3.41
C ARG A 8 15.70 -6.18 3.50
N CYS A 9 16.91 -6.49 3.95
CA CYS A 9 17.92 -5.49 4.30
C CYS A 9 18.90 -5.17 3.16
N GLY A 10 19.09 -6.05 2.18
CA GLY A 10 20.16 -5.96 1.19
C GLY A 10 21.42 -6.73 1.59
N LYS A 11 22.53 -6.45 0.88
CA LYS A 11 23.83 -7.13 1.09
C LYS A 11 24.64 -6.46 2.19
N TYR A 12 25.20 -7.26 3.10
CA TYR A 12 26.10 -6.80 4.17
C TYR A 12 27.03 -7.94 4.62
N ASP A 13 28.12 -7.58 5.27
CA ASP A 13 29.05 -8.50 5.91
C ASP A 13 28.95 -8.38 7.43
N ILE A 14 29.27 -9.46 8.16
CA ILE A 14 29.44 -9.43 9.61
C ILE A 14 30.91 -9.75 9.93
N ALA A 15 31.50 -8.99 10.85
CA ALA A 15 32.83 -9.28 11.37
C ALA A 15 32.83 -10.66 12.05
N THR A 16 33.82 -11.51 11.72
CA THR A 16 33.82 -12.94 12.08
C THR A 16 33.64 -13.22 13.58
N PHE A 17 34.22 -12.38 14.45
CA PHE A 17 34.10 -12.55 15.91
C PHE A 17 32.80 -11.98 16.51
N PHE A 18 32.02 -11.24 15.72
CA PHE A 18 30.80 -10.60 16.18
C PHE A 18 29.52 -11.36 15.80
N GLU A 19 29.60 -12.26 14.81
CA GLU A 19 28.43 -13.02 14.35
C GLU A 19 27.74 -13.80 15.48
N SER A 20 28.52 -14.46 16.34
CA SER A 20 27.98 -15.21 17.49
C SER A 20 27.29 -14.31 18.52
N GLU A 21 27.68 -13.05 18.61
CA GLU A 21 27.13 -12.08 19.57
C GLU A 21 25.96 -11.27 19.03
N LEU A 22 25.80 -11.17 17.71
CA LEU A 22 24.74 -10.35 17.11
C LEU A 22 23.34 -10.72 17.63
N SER A 23 23.06 -12.02 17.76
CA SER A 23 21.80 -12.50 18.31
C SER A 23 21.60 -12.08 19.77
N ASN A 24 22.68 -12.07 20.57
CA ASN A 24 22.68 -11.65 21.98
C ASN A 24 22.49 -10.14 22.12
N VAL A 25 23.03 -9.34 21.19
CA VAL A 25 22.85 -7.88 21.17
C VAL A 25 21.42 -7.50 20.82
N LEU A 26 20.83 -8.19 19.84
CA LEU A 26 19.47 -7.93 19.37
C LEU A 26 18.39 -8.48 20.30
N LYS A 27 18.64 -9.60 21.02
CA LYS A 27 17.71 -10.21 22.00
C LYS A 27 16.28 -10.44 21.51
N LYS A 28 16.08 -10.66 20.19
CA LYS A 28 14.75 -10.69 19.55
C LYS A 28 13.90 -9.42 19.78
N ASP A 29 14.54 -8.30 20.09
CA ASP A 29 13.89 -7.01 20.25
C ASP A 29 13.56 -6.42 18.87
N ASN A 30 12.26 -6.36 18.55
CA ASN A 30 11.76 -5.84 17.28
C ASN A 30 12.20 -4.39 17.02
N LYS A 31 12.43 -3.56 18.05
CA LYS A 31 12.93 -2.19 17.88
C LYS A 31 14.35 -2.18 17.36
N LYS A 32 15.23 -2.97 18.00
CA LYS A 32 16.64 -3.10 17.60
C LYS A 32 16.78 -3.71 16.22
N ILE A 33 16.00 -4.77 15.95
CA ILE A 33 15.99 -5.45 14.64
C ILE A 33 15.53 -4.48 13.55
N ALA A 34 14.49 -3.68 13.80
CA ALA A 34 14.02 -2.69 12.84
C ALA A 34 15.02 -1.57 12.60
N ALA A 35 15.60 -1.01 13.66
CA ALA A 35 16.65 0.01 13.54
C ALA A 35 17.83 -0.50 12.70
N LEU A 36 18.31 -1.72 13.00
CA LEU A 36 19.42 -2.32 12.27
C LEU A 36 19.06 -2.64 10.81
N SER A 37 17.96 -3.35 10.57
CA SER A 37 17.54 -3.74 9.22
C SER A 37 17.25 -2.54 8.32
N HIS A 38 16.60 -1.50 8.85
CA HIS A 38 16.34 -0.25 8.14
C HIS A 38 17.63 0.48 7.79
N TRP A 39 18.56 0.58 8.75
CA TRP A 39 19.84 1.24 8.51
C TRP A 39 20.67 0.50 7.45
N ILE A 40 20.74 -0.83 7.52
CA ILE A 40 21.42 -1.64 6.50
C ILE A 40 20.78 -1.41 5.13
N ARG A 41 19.45 -1.36 5.06
CA ARG A 41 18.72 -1.10 3.80
C ARG A 41 19.10 0.23 3.19
N LEU A 42 19.07 1.31 3.97
CA LEU A 42 19.44 2.65 3.49
C LEU A 42 20.89 2.70 3.00
N LYS A 43 21.82 2.07 3.73
CA LYS A 43 23.23 2.01 3.33
C LYS A 43 23.46 1.16 2.09
N HIS A 44 22.77 0.02 1.98
CA HIS A 44 22.84 -0.82 0.80
C HIS A 44 22.37 -0.07 -0.46
N GLU A 45 21.26 0.67 -0.36
CA GLU A 45 20.73 1.46 -1.47
C GLU A 45 21.64 2.65 -1.82
N SER A 46 22.23 3.33 -0.82
CA SER A 46 23.17 4.42 -1.08
C SER A 46 24.41 3.94 -1.82
N ILE A 47 25.01 2.83 -1.38
CA ILE A 47 26.18 2.23 -2.05
C ILE A 47 25.80 1.76 -3.46
N SER A 48 24.60 1.19 -3.64
CA SER A 48 24.15 0.71 -4.95
C SER A 48 23.98 1.85 -5.96
N LYS A 49 23.65 3.08 -5.53
CA LYS A 49 23.46 4.25 -6.40
C LYS A 49 24.75 4.98 -6.80
N GLU A 50 25.88 4.74 -6.12
CA GLU A 50 27.16 5.41 -6.46
C GLU A 50 27.67 5.01 -7.87
N ILE A 51 28.20 5.95 -8.64
CA ILE A 51 28.77 5.64 -9.96
C ILE A 51 30.06 4.83 -9.74
N PRO A 52 30.24 3.68 -10.42
CA PRO A 52 31.50 2.95 -10.31
C PRO A 52 32.64 3.82 -10.87
N THR A 53 33.53 4.30 -10.00
CA THR A 53 34.85 4.78 -10.43
C THR A 53 35.68 3.58 -10.86
N GLU A 54 36.32 3.65 -12.03
CA GLU A 54 37.12 2.56 -12.60
C GLU A 54 38.06 1.96 -11.54
N GLY A 55 37.95 0.64 -11.32
CA GLY A 55 38.81 -0.12 -10.42
C GLY A 55 38.32 -0.30 -8.97
N PHE A 56 37.24 0.35 -8.54
CA PHE A 56 36.68 0.15 -7.19
C PHE A 56 35.52 -0.85 -7.19
N GLN A 57 35.72 -2.00 -6.51
CA GLN A 57 34.67 -2.97 -6.24
C GLN A 57 33.80 -2.43 -5.11
N LYS A 58 32.47 -2.31 -5.34
CA LYS A 58 31.53 -1.90 -4.30
C LYS A 58 31.44 -2.99 -3.23
N ASN A 59 32.11 -2.76 -2.11
CA ASN A 59 32.09 -3.70 -1.00
C ASN A 59 30.80 -3.53 -0.18
N PRO A 60 30.17 -4.63 0.26
CA PRO A 60 29.06 -4.56 1.22
C PRO A 60 29.49 -3.88 2.51
N ILE A 61 28.52 -3.36 3.25
CA ILE A 61 28.81 -2.77 4.55
C ILE A 61 29.18 -3.86 5.56
N THR A 62 30.28 -3.67 6.31
CA THR A 62 30.70 -4.61 7.36
C THR A 62 30.17 -4.19 8.72
N LEU A 63 29.38 -5.05 9.35
CA LEU A 63 28.83 -4.88 10.69
C LEU A 63 29.84 -5.38 11.74
N ASN A 64 30.30 -4.46 12.58
CA ASN A 64 31.06 -4.76 13.80
C ASN A 64 30.23 -4.39 15.04
N GLN A 65 30.73 -4.74 16.22
CA GLN A 65 30.02 -4.54 17.48
C GLN A 65 29.69 -3.06 17.73
N GLU A 66 30.68 -2.18 17.62
CA GLU A 66 30.52 -0.74 17.88
C GLU A 66 29.46 -0.12 16.96
N LEU A 67 29.51 -0.44 15.66
CA LEU A 67 28.57 0.06 14.68
C LEU A 67 27.15 -0.40 15.01
N VAL A 68 26.95 -1.69 15.29
CA VAL A 68 25.62 -2.22 15.62
C VAL A 68 25.09 -1.61 16.91
N GLU A 69 25.91 -1.50 17.95
CA GLU A 69 25.54 -0.87 19.21
C GLU A 69 25.15 0.60 19.03
N ASN A 70 25.81 1.33 18.12
CA ASN A 70 25.45 2.71 17.82
C ASN A 70 24.17 2.81 17.00
N ILE A 71 23.92 1.90 16.05
CA ILE A 71 22.69 1.88 15.25
C ILE A 71 21.48 1.62 16.14
N ILE A 72 21.52 0.58 16.99
CA ILE A 72 20.37 0.15 17.79
C ILE A 72 20.00 1.12 18.93
N LYS A 73 20.87 2.10 19.25
CA LYS A 73 20.55 3.19 20.18
C LYS A 73 19.54 4.17 19.58
N ASN A 74 19.48 4.28 18.25
CA ASN A 74 18.54 5.16 17.58
C ASN A 74 17.15 4.50 17.55
N PRO A 75 16.07 5.25 17.84
CA PRO A 75 14.73 4.72 17.70
C PRO A 75 14.44 4.39 16.23
N PRO A 76 13.65 3.34 15.95
CA PRO A 76 13.14 3.13 14.60
C PRO A 76 12.22 4.31 14.19
N PRO A 77 12.04 4.54 12.88
CA PRO A 77 11.19 5.62 12.39
C PRO A 77 9.77 5.58 12.99
N SER A 78 9.22 6.75 13.29
CA SER A 78 7.82 6.94 13.66
C SER A 78 6.88 6.53 12.51
N LEU A 79 5.59 6.31 12.78
CA LEU A 79 4.64 5.90 11.73
C LEU A 79 4.57 6.88 10.55
N ALA A 80 4.67 8.19 10.83
CA ALA A 80 4.71 9.22 9.80
C ALA A 80 5.99 9.14 8.95
N GLU A 81 7.14 8.92 9.58
CA GLU A 81 8.40 8.72 8.86
C GLU A 81 8.39 7.41 8.05
N GLN A 82 7.81 6.34 8.58
CA GLN A 82 7.63 5.06 7.87
C GLN A 82 6.79 5.25 6.61
N ALA A 83 5.70 6.01 6.69
CA ALA A 83 4.85 6.35 5.56
C ALA A 83 5.62 7.15 4.50
N ASN A 84 6.33 8.19 4.93
CA ASN A 84 7.15 9.01 4.04
C ASN A 84 8.26 8.20 3.35
N ASN A 85 8.94 7.31 4.09
CA ASN A 85 9.96 6.42 3.54
C ASN A 85 9.40 5.53 2.42
N PHE A 86 8.17 5.01 2.59
CA PHE A 86 7.53 4.19 1.57
C PHE A 86 7.19 4.99 0.31
N VAL A 87 6.62 6.18 0.46
CA VAL A 87 6.29 7.08 -0.66
C VAL A 87 7.55 7.45 -1.45
N LEU A 88 8.63 7.81 -0.74
CA LEU A 88 9.92 8.11 -1.37
C LEU A 88 10.51 6.90 -2.09
N TRP A 89 10.37 5.70 -1.51
CA TRP A 89 10.83 4.49 -2.17
C TRP A 89 10.05 4.22 -3.46
N LEU A 90 8.71 4.22 -3.41
CA LEU A 90 7.86 4.04 -4.59
C LEU A 90 8.23 5.03 -5.71
N GLY A 91 8.31 6.32 -5.39
CA GLY A 91 8.64 7.35 -6.37
C GLY A 91 10.02 7.20 -7.01
N ASN A 92 10.94 6.47 -6.38
CA ASN A 92 12.28 6.20 -6.91
C ASN A 92 12.39 4.85 -7.64
N THR A 93 11.45 3.92 -7.45
CA THR A 93 11.56 2.55 -7.97
C THR A 93 10.51 2.15 -8.98
N SER A 94 9.41 2.90 -9.12
CA SER A 94 8.33 2.57 -10.05
C SER A 94 8.08 3.65 -11.09
N ALA A 95 7.67 3.23 -12.28
CA ALA A 95 7.16 4.10 -13.34
C ALA A 95 5.62 4.28 -13.23
N PRO A 96 5.04 5.34 -13.84
CA PRO A 96 3.59 5.46 -13.94
C PRO A 96 2.95 4.22 -14.59
N ALA A 97 1.85 3.74 -14.02
CA ALA A 97 1.10 2.54 -14.44
C ALA A 97 1.83 1.19 -14.28
N GLU A 98 2.95 1.14 -13.55
CA GLU A 98 3.60 -0.11 -13.17
C GLU A 98 2.93 -0.72 -11.94
N GLU A 99 2.58 -2.00 -12.00
CA GLU A 99 2.11 -2.75 -10.84
C GLU A 99 3.31 -3.12 -9.95
N VAL A 100 3.30 -2.65 -8.71
CA VAL A 100 4.36 -2.92 -7.73
C VAL A 100 3.84 -3.88 -6.67
N ILE A 101 4.42 -5.08 -6.61
CA ILE A 101 4.11 -6.07 -5.56
C ILE A 101 4.86 -5.69 -4.29
N VAL A 102 4.11 -5.42 -3.22
CA VAL A 102 4.65 -4.95 -1.93
C VAL A 102 4.39 -5.99 -0.85
N GLU A 103 5.47 -6.57 -0.33
CA GLU A 103 5.41 -7.63 0.69
C GLU A 103 6.28 -7.30 1.92
N SER A 104 5.85 -7.71 3.11
CA SER A 104 6.61 -7.42 4.35
C SER A 104 7.98 -8.09 4.41
N ASN A 105 8.15 -9.25 3.77
CA ASN A 105 9.41 -10.01 3.73
C ASN A 105 10.54 -9.26 2.98
N THR A 106 10.19 -8.32 2.11
CA THR A 106 11.10 -7.62 1.19
C THR A 106 11.11 -6.11 1.47
N HIS A 107 9.97 -5.53 1.82
CA HIS A 107 9.79 -4.09 1.92
C HIS A 107 9.76 -3.53 3.35
N GLN A 108 9.64 -4.38 4.38
CA GLN A 108 9.48 -3.88 5.77
C GLN A 108 10.67 -3.01 6.24
N ALA A 109 11.91 -3.30 5.81
CA ALA A 109 13.06 -2.46 6.16
C ALA A 109 13.12 -1.14 5.41
N ILE A 110 12.44 -0.99 4.27
CA ILE A 110 12.35 0.29 3.55
C ILE A 110 11.66 1.32 4.45
N MET A 111 10.53 0.93 5.03
CA MET A 111 9.76 1.77 5.93
C MET A 111 10.45 1.94 7.28
N GLY A 112 11.11 0.88 7.77
CA GLY A 112 11.65 0.79 9.12
C GLY A 112 10.63 0.28 10.14
N ALA A 113 9.61 -0.46 9.69
CA ALA A 113 8.56 -1.00 10.54
C ALA A 113 9.10 -2.07 11.50
N LYS A 114 8.65 -2.04 12.76
CA LYS A 114 9.09 -3.00 13.80
C LYS A 114 8.59 -4.41 13.55
N THR A 115 7.37 -4.53 13.05
CA THR A 115 6.70 -5.83 12.86
C THR A 115 5.97 -5.85 11.52
N PRO A 116 5.65 -7.04 10.98
CA PRO A 116 4.77 -7.14 9.82
C PRO A 116 3.41 -6.46 10.05
N LYS A 117 2.84 -6.55 11.26
CA LYS A 117 1.56 -5.87 11.57
C LYS A 117 1.67 -4.35 11.44
N GLU A 118 2.75 -3.76 11.93
CA GLU A 118 3.00 -2.32 11.80
C GLU A 118 3.21 -1.91 10.34
N PHE A 119 3.96 -2.72 9.57
CA PHE A 119 4.13 -2.50 8.13
C PHE A 119 2.79 -2.47 7.38
N HIS A 120 1.94 -3.49 7.59
CA HIS A 120 0.63 -3.54 6.96
C HIS A 120 -0.29 -2.41 7.43
N PHE A 121 -0.19 -2.01 8.71
CA PHE A 121 -0.95 -0.88 9.24
C PHE A 121 -0.60 0.42 8.51
N VAL A 122 0.68 0.75 8.34
CA VAL A 122 1.07 1.98 7.63
C VAL A 122 0.69 1.89 6.14
N LEU A 123 0.89 0.73 5.51
CA LEU A 123 0.53 0.53 4.11
C LEU A 123 -0.98 0.67 3.86
N SER A 124 -1.82 0.12 4.75
CA SER A 124 -3.27 0.26 4.64
C SER A 124 -3.70 1.72 4.76
N HIS A 125 -3.12 2.47 5.71
CA HIS A 125 -3.43 3.89 5.87
C HIS A 125 -3.04 4.73 4.65
N LEU A 126 -1.89 4.44 4.03
CA LEU A 126 -1.48 5.12 2.81
C LEU A 126 -2.40 4.83 1.62
N SER A 127 -2.88 3.59 1.51
CA SER A 127 -3.88 3.22 0.50
C SER A 127 -5.22 3.92 0.76
N ASP A 128 -5.65 4.00 2.03
CA ASP A 128 -6.92 4.63 2.43
C ASP A 128 -6.89 6.15 2.22
N ASP A 129 -5.76 6.83 2.47
CA ASP A 129 -5.63 8.27 2.25
C ASP A 129 -5.70 8.63 0.77
N ARG A 130 -5.04 7.86 -0.10
CA ARG A 130 -5.15 8.05 -1.55
C ARG A 130 -6.58 7.86 -2.02
N LEU A 131 -7.24 6.81 -1.55
CA LEU A 131 -8.64 6.53 -1.83
C LEU A 131 -9.55 7.69 -1.39
N ARG A 132 -9.33 8.28 -0.20
CA ARG A 132 -10.08 9.48 0.24
C ARG A 132 -9.87 10.67 -0.67
N VAL A 133 -8.64 10.92 -1.11
CA VAL A 133 -8.33 12.02 -2.06
C VAL A 133 -9.00 11.77 -3.41
N GLU A 134 -8.97 10.54 -3.91
CA GLU A 134 -9.63 10.14 -5.16
C GLU A 134 -11.16 10.31 -5.05
N ILE A 135 -11.77 9.89 -3.94
CA ILE A 135 -13.20 10.14 -3.67
C ILE A 135 -13.48 11.64 -3.60
N GLN A 136 -12.68 12.41 -2.87
CA GLN A 136 -12.86 13.87 -2.74
C GLN A 136 -12.76 14.61 -4.08
N THR A 137 -11.92 14.13 -4.99
CA THR A 137 -11.68 14.77 -6.29
C THR A 137 -12.58 14.23 -7.42
N SER A 138 -13.25 13.10 -7.23
CA SER A 138 -14.17 12.53 -8.21
C SER A 138 -15.43 13.38 -8.42
N ARG A 139 -16.12 13.17 -9.54
CA ARG A 139 -17.44 13.80 -9.81
C ARG A 139 -18.59 13.03 -9.15
N PHE A 140 -18.50 11.71 -9.20
CA PHE A 140 -19.43 10.75 -8.62
C PHE A 140 -18.68 9.46 -8.33
N LEU A 141 -19.27 8.58 -7.53
CA LEU A 141 -18.73 7.25 -7.23
C LEU A 141 -19.66 6.17 -7.78
N ILE A 142 -19.09 5.05 -8.24
CA ILE A 142 -19.83 3.81 -8.50
C ILE A 142 -19.35 2.79 -7.47
N ALA A 143 -20.27 2.21 -6.69
CA ALA A 143 -19.94 1.27 -5.62
C ALA A 143 -20.65 -0.07 -5.82
N ASP A 144 -19.88 -1.14 -6.02
CA ASP A 144 -20.43 -2.49 -6.16
C ASP A 144 -20.57 -3.19 -4.80
N LEU A 145 -21.79 -3.63 -4.50
CA LEU A 145 -22.17 -4.21 -3.21
C LEU A 145 -22.44 -5.72 -3.28
N THR A 146 -21.98 -6.39 -4.35
CA THR A 146 -22.23 -7.82 -4.59
C THR A 146 -21.68 -8.69 -3.46
N HIS A 147 -20.44 -8.43 -3.03
CA HIS A 147 -19.74 -9.26 -2.05
C HIS A 147 -19.78 -8.74 -0.61
N GLU A 148 -20.65 -7.78 -0.32
CA GLU A 148 -20.80 -7.18 1.00
C GLU A 148 -19.50 -6.65 1.63
N ASN A 149 -18.58 -6.15 0.78
CA ASN A 149 -17.30 -5.63 1.23
C ASN A 149 -17.49 -4.38 2.10
N ALA A 150 -17.07 -4.46 3.37
CA ALA A 150 -17.20 -3.36 4.33
C ALA A 150 -16.49 -2.06 3.87
N GLY A 151 -15.40 -2.17 3.12
CA GLY A 151 -14.71 -1.03 2.50
C GLY A 151 -15.58 -0.33 1.47
N ALA A 152 -16.24 -1.06 0.56
CA ALA A 152 -17.13 -0.48 -0.45
C ALA A 152 -18.31 0.29 0.19
N TYR A 153 -18.90 -0.24 1.28
CA TYR A 153 -19.92 0.47 2.05
C TYR A 153 -19.38 1.73 2.72
N TRP A 154 -18.17 1.64 3.31
CA TRP A 154 -17.53 2.79 3.95
C TRP A 154 -17.21 3.91 2.94
N GLU A 155 -16.66 3.55 1.78
CA GLU A 155 -16.33 4.47 0.70
C GLU A 155 -17.57 5.16 0.13
N ALA A 156 -18.64 4.40 -0.10
CA ALA A 156 -19.94 4.92 -0.52
C ALA A 156 -20.50 5.92 0.50
N GLY A 157 -20.56 5.54 1.78
CA GLY A 157 -21.02 6.42 2.84
C GLY A 157 -20.14 7.67 3.01
N TYR A 158 -18.83 7.54 2.81
CA TYR A 158 -17.90 8.67 2.81
C TYR A 158 -18.18 9.65 1.66
N ALA A 159 -18.40 9.13 0.44
CA ALA A 159 -18.75 9.94 -0.72
C ALA A 159 -20.11 10.64 -0.56
N GLU A 160 -21.14 9.93 -0.09
CA GLU A 160 -22.44 10.52 0.22
C GLU A 160 -22.34 11.60 1.31
N GLY A 161 -21.55 11.36 2.36
CA GLY A 161 -21.29 12.34 3.41
C GLY A 161 -20.59 13.61 2.92
N LEU A 162 -19.85 13.54 1.82
CA LEU A 162 -19.27 14.69 1.10
C LEU A 162 -20.25 15.37 0.13
N GLY A 163 -21.49 14.87 0.03
CA GLY A 163 -22.50 15.35 -0.90
C GLY A 163 -22.26 14.92 -2.35
N LYS A 164 -21.43 13.90 -2.58
CA LYS A 164 -21.17 13.38 -3.93
C LYS A 164 -22.24 12.35 -4.30
N PRO A 165 -22.70 12.33 -5.56
CA PRO A 165 -23.58 11.26 -6.02
C PRO A 165 -22.88 9.90 -5.98
N VAL A 166 -23.57 8.91 -5.45
CA VAL A 166 -23.13 7.51 -5.45
C VAL A 166 -24.13 6.69 -6.27
N ILE A 167 -23.62 5.90 -7.21
CA ILE A 167 -24.39 4.95 -8.01
C ILE A 167 -24.05 3.56 -7.49
N TYR A 168 -25.03 2.88 -6.91
CA TYR A 168 -24.83 1.52 -6.41
C TYR A 168 -24.99 0.51 -7.54
N THR A 169 -24.14 -0.52 -7.53
CA THR A 169 -24.27 -1.68 -8.42
C THR A 169 -24.30 -2.97 -7.61
N CYS A 170 -24.97 -4.00 -8.13
CA CYS A 170 -25.01 -5.31 -7.49
C CYS A 170 -25.37 -6.40 -8.50
N GLU A 171 -24.78 -7.57 -8.37
CA GLU A 171 -25.18 -8.75 -9.14
C GLU A 171 -26.66 -9.03 -8.91
N LYS A 172 -27.39 -9.21 -10.01
CA LYS A 172 -28.84 -9.36 -10.03
C LYS A 172 -29.29 -10.56 -9.17
N ALA A 173 -28.63 -11.71 -9.33
CA ALA A 173 -28.96 -12.91 -8.57
C ALA A 173 -28.81 -12.67 -7.06
N LYS A 174 -27.67 -12.12 -6.63
CA LYS A 174 -27.40 -11.75 -5.24
C LYS A 174 -28.43 -10.75 -4.71
N PHE A 175 -28.76 -9.72 -5.50
CA PHE A 175 -29.70 -8.69 -5.10
C PHE A 175 -31.13 -9.24 -4.93
N GLU A 176 -31.55 -10.17 -5.79
CA GLU A 176 -32.89 -10.78 -5.71
C GLU A 176 -33.00 -11.78 -4.55
N GLU A 177 -31.92 -12.51 -4.24
CA GLU A 177 -31.90 -13.49 -3.15
C GLU A 177 -31.82 -12.81 -1.76
N GLN A 178 -30.85 -11.91 -1.58
CA GLN A 178 -30.48 -11.40 -0.25
C GLN A 178 -30.52 -9.86 -0.16
N LYS A 179 -30.65 -9.16 -1.30
CA LYS A 179 -30.50 -7.70 -1.42
C LYS A 179 -29.12 -7.23 -0.95
N THR A 180 -28.91 -5.92 -0.90
CA THR A 180 -27.77 -5.31 -0.19
C THR A 180 -28.15 -5.04 1.27
N HIS A 181 -27.18 -4.57 2.07
CA HIS A 181 -27.41 -4.19 3.46
C HIS A 181 -28.62 -3.24 3.59
N PHE A 182 -29.34 -3.29 4.72
CA PHE A 182 -30.59 -2.56 4.88
C PHE A 182 -30.42 -1.03 4.70
N ASP A 183 -29.26 -0.51 5.10
CA ASP A 183 -28.89 0.89 4.92
C ASP A 183 -28.78 1.30 3.44
N THR A 184 -28.56 0.37 2.50
CA THR A 184 -28.38 0.71 1.08
C THR A 184 -29.44 0.15 0.14
N ASN A 185 -30.22 -0.86 0.56
CA ASN A 185 -31.13 -1.58 -0.34
C ASN A 185 -32.36 -0.77 -0.82
N HIS A 186 -32.55 0.42 -0.26
CA HIS A 186 -33.59 1.36 -0.66
C HIS A 186 -33.08 2.43 -1.65
N HIS A 187 -31.76 2.50 -1.89
CA HIS A 187 -31.19 3.33 -2.94
C HIS A 187 -31.34 2.66 -4.31
N LEU A 188 -31.39 3.51 -5.35
CA LEU A 188 -31.33 3.03 -6.73
C LEU A 188 -30.04 2.22 -6.91
N THR A 189 -30.21 0.94 -7.25
CA THR A 189 -29.11 0.02 -7.49
C THR A 189 -29.23 -0.51 -8.92
N VAL A 190 -28.21 -0.25 -9.74
CA VAL A 190 -28.10 -0.81 -11.08
C VAL A 190 -27.74 -2.29 -10.94
N LYS A 191 -28.62 -3.17 -11.43
CA LYS A 191 -28.44 -4.61 -11.31
C LYS A 191 -27.71 -5.12 -12.53
N TRP A 192 -26.64 -5.87 -12.33
CA TRP A 192 -25.88 -6.45 -13.43
C TRP A 192 -25.97 -7.97 -13.46
N ASP A 193 -25.79 -8.54 -14.65
CA ASP A 193 -25.82 -9.98 -14.89
C ASP A 193 -24.63 -10.31 -15.81
N VAL A 194 -23.85 -11.32 -15.42
CA VAL A 194 -22.65 -11.74 -16.15
C VAL A 194 -22.98 -12.24 -17.56
N ASP A 195 -24.18 -12.82 -17.74
CA ASP A 195 -24.64 -13.31 -19.03
C ASP A 195 -25.20 -12.18 -19.93
N ASN A 196 -25.53 -11.03 -19.34
CA ASN A 196 -26.16 -9.91 -20.04
C ASN A 196 -25.51 -8.54 -19.71
N PRO A 197 -24.18 -8.36 -19.91
CA PRO A 197 -23.47 -7.14 -19.52
C PRO A 197 -23.91 -5.89 -20.29
N SER A 198 -24.48 -6.05 -21.50
CA SER A 198 -24.98 -4.95 -22.31
C SER A 198 -26.15 -4.21 -21.68
N GLU A 199 -27.05 -4.93 -20.99
CA GLU A 199 -28.20 -4.32 -20.31
C GLU A 199 -27.73 -3.51 -19.10
N ALA A 200 -26.80 -4.07 -18.31
CA ALA A 200 -26.18 -3.37 -17.19
C ALA A 200 -25.47 -2.08 -17.65
N ALA A 201 -24.72 -2.14 -18.76
CA ALA A 201 -24.06 -0.98 -19.34
C ALA A 201 -25.06 0.10 -19.77
N LYS A 202 -26.18 -0.30 -20.38
CA LYS A 202 -27.25 0.62 -20.80
C LYS A 202 -27.91 1.29 -19.59
N GLU A 203 -28.22 0.54 -18.55
CA GLU A 203 -28.83 1.05 -17.32
C GLU A 203 -27.87 1.96 -16.55
N LEU A 204 -26.59 1.57 -16.43
CA LEU A 204 -25.57 2.40 -15.82
C LEU A 204 -25.38 3.72 -16.57
N LYS A 205 -25.33 3.68 -17.91
CA LYS A 205 -25.23 4.88 -18.75
C LYS A 205 -26.43 5.81 -18.55
N ALA A 206 -27.64 5.26 -18.51
CA ALA A 206 -28.85 6.05 -18.22
C ALA A 206 -28.80 6.68 -16.82
N THR A 207 -28.31 5.92 -15.83
CA THR A 207 -28.18 6.39 -14.44
C THR A 207 -27.15 7.53 -14.34
N ILE A 208 -25.97 7.39 -14.95
CA ILE A 208 -24.95 8.45 -14.98
C ILE A 208 -25.51 9.74 -15.62
N ARG A 209 -26.25 9.61 -16.72
CA ARG A 209 -26.91 10.76 -17.38
C ARG A 209 -27.92 11.45 -16.48
N ALA A 210 -28.72 10.67 -15.75
CA ALA A 210 -29.71 11.21 -14.82
C ALA A 210 -29.05 11.86 -13.59
N THR A 211 -27.92 11.32 -13.14
CA THR A 211 -27.15 11.84 -11.99
C THR A 211 -26.42 13.13 -12.32
N LEU A 212 -25.87 13.25 -13.53
CA LEU A 212 -25.05 14.40 -13.96
C LEU A 212 -25.61 15.05 -15.24
N PRO A 213 -26.86 15.53 -15.27
CA PRO A 213 -27.50 15.98 -16.51
C PRO A 213 -26.85 17.22 -17.12
N GLY A 214 -26.14 18.04 -16.33
CA GLY A 214 -25.42 19.21 -16.81
C GLY A 214 -24.02 18.91 -17.37
N GLU A 215 -23.47 17.72 -17.08
CA GLU A 215 -22.13 17.32 -17.52
C GLU A 215 -22.19 16.18 -18.56
N ALA A 216 -23.19 15.32 -18.47
CA ALA A 216 -23.33 14.16 -19.34
C ALA A 216 -23.97 14.52 -20.69
N LYS A 217 -23.46 13.91 -21.76
CA LYS A 217 -24.13 13.92 -23.07
C LYS A 217 -25.39 13.05 -23.01
N LEU A 218 -26.55 13.67 -23.10
CA LEU A 218 -27.84 13.00 -22.89
C LEU A 218 -28.27 12.10 -24.06
N THR A 219 -27.70 12.30 -25.25
CA THR A 219 -27.96 11.52 -26.46
C THR A 219 -26.73 10.69 -26.86
N ASP A 220 -26.95 9.66 -27.68
CA ASP A 220 -25.88 8.78 -28.16
C ASP A 220 -25.18 9.30 -29.42
N GLU A 221 -25.74 10.34 -30.07
CA GLU A 221 -25.25 10.99 -31.30
C GLU A 221 -24.06 11.90 -31.03
#